data_AF-A0A7Y3LGJ4-F1
#
_entry.id   AF-A0A7Y3LGJ4-F1
#
_cell.length_a   1.000
_cell.length_b   1.000
_cell.length_c   1.000
_cell.angle_alpha   90.00
_cell.angle_beta   90.00
_cell.angle_gamma   90.00
#
_symmetry.space_group_name_H-M   'P 1'
#
loop_
_entity.id
_entity.type
_entity.pdbx_description
1 polymer ?
#
loop_
_entity_poly.entity_id
_entity_poly.type
_entity_poly.pdbx_seq_one_letter_code
_entity_poly.pdbx_strand_id
1 'polypeptide(L)'
;MARLEVMIDPGFISRCESWPADILRERRQEAETFEYKISYTRRLVQGGIDILEAHLRADDQDCTKDPLASVKEAISGSLEFMTSRAAYTDVSTAFPLPTALEISQFIGFDIEVVLDQPENIQTNLDKMKAAEVLLSRYRRDLHKVIDALRHEFVIRYQRGQINVDQIFDHLDTV
;
A
#
# COMPACT_ATOMS: atom_id res chain seq x y z
N MET A 1 3.69 11.33 -7.95
CA MET A 1 4.95 10.54 -7.97
C MET A 1 6.15 11.24 -7.35
N ALA A 2 6.59 12.41 -7.83
CA ALA A 2 7.82 13.08 -7.33
C ALA A 2 7.93 13.23 -5.81
N ARG A 3 6.80 13.45 -5.11
CA ARG A 3 6.79 13.59 -3.65
C ARG A 3 7.11 12.29 -2.90
N LEU A 4 6.57 11.17 -3.38
CA LEU A 4 6.86 9.83 -2.84
C LEU A 4 8.34 9.50 -3.01
N GLU A 5 8.90 9.75 -4.19
CA GLU A 5 10.31 9.51 -4.52
C GLU A 5 11.26 10.28 -3.60
N VAL A 6 10.96 11.56 -3.35
CA VAL A 6 11.72 12.38 -2.39
C VAL A 6 11.66 11.82 -0.98
N MET A 7 10.55 11.21 -0.58
CA MET A 7 10.34 10.72 0.78
C MET A 7 11.03 9.39 1.05
N ILE A 8 11.03 8.48 0.07
CA ILE A 8 11.70 7.18 0.17
C ILE A 8 13.21 7.27 -0.06
N ASP A 9 13.71 8.43 -0.51
CA ASP A 9 15.15 8.68 -0.63
C ASP A 9 15.84 8.53 0.72
N PRO A 10 16.94 7.76 0.84
CA PRO A 10 17.65 7.59 2.11
C PRO A 10 18.13 8.92 2.73
N GLY A 11 18.40 9.93 1.91
CA GLY A 11 18.78 11.27 2.36
C GLY A 11 17.63 12.06 3.00
N PHE A 12 16.37 11.65 2.81
CA PHE A 12 15.21 12.32 3.40
C PHE A 12 15.29 12.37 4.94
N ILE A 13 15.54 11.22 5.56
CA ILE A 13 15.57 11.07 7.02
C ILE A 13 16.89 11.51 7.65
N SER A 14 17.95 11.73 6.85
CA SER A 14 19.29 12.13 7.36
C SER A 14 19.30 13.40 8.21
N ARG A 15 18.25 14.23 8.10
CA ARG A 15 18.11 15.51 8.80
C ARG A 15 16.98 15.54 9.82
N CYS A 16 16.33 14.41 10.11
CA CYS A 16 15.13 14.38 10.94
C CYS A 16 15.38 14.91 12.37
N GLU A 17 16.55 14.64 12.95
CA GLU A 17 16.97 15.12 14.27
C GLU A 17 16.98 16.65 14.38
N SER A 18 17.17 17.37 13.27
CA SER A 18 17.22 18.83 13.25
C SER A 18 15.85 19.50 13.05
N TRP A 19 14.82 18.75 12.68
CA TRP A 19 13.52 19.33 12.33
C TRP A 19 12.75 19.77 13.57
N PRO A 20 11.90 20.81 13.50
CA PRO A 20 10.93 21.09 14.56
C PRO A 20 9.95 19.92 14.76
N ALA A 21 9.38 19.79 15.97
CA ALA A 21 8.44 18.71 16.28
C ALA A 21 7.21 18.71 15.34
N ASP A 22 6.69 19.89 14.99
CA ASP A 22 5.53 20.01 14.08
C ASP A 22 5.84 19.50 12.67
N ILE A 23 7.05 19.79 12.18
CA ILE A 23 7.51 19.29 10.88
C ILE A 23 7.67 17.77 10.92
N LEU A 24 8.22 17.21 12.00
CA LEU A 24 8.26 15.75 12.16
C LEU A 24 6.85 15.14 12.13
N ARG A 25 5.85 15.80 12.73
CA ARG A 25 4.46 15.30 12.79
C ARG A 25 3.86 15.29 11.39
N GLU A 26 3.98 16.42 10.70
CA GLU A 26 3.52 16.60 9.32
C GLU A 26 4.14 15.55 8.40
N ARG A 27 5.47 15.38 8.44
CA ARG A 27 6.17 14.40 7.58
C ARG A 27 5.81 12.96 7.93
N ARG A 28 5.58 12.66 9.22
CA ARG A 28 5.11 11.33 9.62
C ARG A 28 3.71 11.05 9.08
N GLN A 29 2.78 11.98 9.23
CA GLN A 29 1.41 11.84 8.72
C GLN A 29 1.38 11.71 7.20
N GLU A 30 2.23 12.48 6.50
CA GLU A 30 2.41 12.35 5.06
C GLU A 30 2.94 10.96 4.67
N ALA A 31 3.98 10.47 5.36
CA ALA A 31 4.55 9.15 5.13
C ALA A 31 3.53 8.03 5.37
N GLU A 32 2.75 8.11 6.45
CA GLU A 32 1.67 7.17 6.78
C GLU A 32 0.55 7.21 5.73
N THR A 33 0.20 8.39 5.22
CA THR A 33 -0.81 8.53 4.15
C THR A 33 -0.34 7.86 2.86
N PHE A 34 0.92 8.06 2.46
CA PHE A 34 1.46 7.38 1.28
C PHE A 34 1.57 5.87 1.49
N GLU A 35 1.97 5.42 2.69
CA GLU A 35 2.02 3.99 3.02
C GLU A 35 0.65 3.35 2.87
N TYR A 36 -0.40 3.98 3.41
CA TYR A 36 -1.76 3.52 3.30
C TYR A 36 -2.20 3.39 1.83
N LYS A 37 -1.96 4.43 1.02
CA LYS A 37 -2.28 4.44 -0.41
C LYS A 37 -1.54 3.35 -1.20
N ILE A 38 -0.26 3.13 -0.91
CA ILE A 38 0.56 2.09 -1.55
C ILE A 38 0.10 0.70 -1.12
N SER A 39 -0.17 0.49 0.16
CA SER A 39 -0.68 -0.78 0.70
C SER A 39 -2.05 -1.13 0.11
N TYR A 40 -2.94 -0.15 -0.03
CA TYR A 40 -4.23 -0.32 -0.70
C TYR A 40 -4.04 -0.70 -2.18
N THR A 41 -3.24 0.07 -2.91
CA THR A 41 -2.96 -0.19 -4.34
C THR A 41 -2.34 -1.56 -4.55
N ARG A 42 -1.41 -1.97 -3.67
CA ARG A 42 -0.79 -3.29 -3.71
C ARG A 42 -1.82 -4.39 -3.55
N ARG A 43 -2.79 -4.22 -2.65
CA ARG A 43 -3.85 -5.23 -2.45
C ARG A 43 -4.76 -5.36 -3.67
N LEU A 44 -5.05 -4.25 -4.37
CA LEU A 44 -5.77 -4.29 -5.64
C LEU A 44 -5.00 -5.04 -6.72
N VAL A 45 -3.69 -4.75 -6.87
CA VAL A 45 -2.82 -5.46 -7.82
C VAL A 45 -2.77 -6.96 -7.51
N GLN A 46 -2.66 -7.34 -6.24
CA GLN A 46 -2.70 -8.75 -5.84
C GLN A 46 -4.03 -9.43 -6.22
N GLY A 47 -5.16 -8.77 -5.96
CA GLY A 47 -6.46 -9.29 -6.41
C GLY A 47 -6.55 -9.43 -7.93
N GLY A 48 -5.97 -8.50 -8.68
CA GLY A 48 -5.86 -8.59 -10.14
C GLY A 48 -5.00 -9.78 -10.60
N ILE A 49 -3.87 -10.03 -9.94
CA ILE A 49 -3.02 -11.22 -10.18
C ILE A 49 -3.83 -12.49 -9.94
N ASP A 50 -4.51 -12.59 -8.80
CA ASP A 50 -5.31 -13.76 -8.43
C ASP A 50 -6.40 -14.06 -9.48
N ILE A 51 -7.05 -13.02 -10.03
CA ILE A 51 -8.05 -13.12 -11.11
C ILE A 51 -7.41 -13.63 -12.40
N LEU A 52 -6.31 -13.03 -12.85
CA LEU A 52 -5.65 -13.41 -14.10
C LEU A 52 -5.08 -14.84 -14.02
N GLU A 53 -4.52 -15.24 -12.88
CA GLU A 53 -4.05 -16.60 -12.65
C GLU A 53 -5.20 -17.62 -12.57
N ALA A 54 -6.38 -17.23 -12.09
CA ALA A 54 -7.56 -18.06 -12.15
C ALA A 54 -8.05 -18.26 -13.59
N HIS A 55 -7.99 -17.22 -14.43
CA HIS A 55 -8.37 -17.32 -15.83
C HIS A 55 -7.44 -18.24 -16.62
N LEU A 56 -6.11 -18.08 -16.48
CA LEU A 56 -5.13 -18.96 -17.15
C LEU A 56 -5.33 -20.43 -16.78
N ARG A 57 -5.65 -20.73 -15.51
CA ARG A 57 -5.94 -22.10 -15.06
C ARG A 57 -7.24 -22.65 -15.66
N ALA A 58 -8.23 -21.79 -15.90
CA ALA A 58 -9.51 -22.17 -16.50
C ALA A 58 -9.42 -22.35 -18.02
N ASP A 59 -8.50 -21.66 -18.71
CA ASP A 59 -8.24 -21.87 -20.13
C ASP A 59 -7.44 -23.17 -20.39
N ASP A 60 -6.50 -23.51 -19.50
CA ASP A 60 -5.65 -24.70 -19.62
C ASP A 60 -6.41 -26.01 -19.26
N GLN A 61 -7.39 -25.92 -18.38
CA GLN A 61 -8.32 -27.00 -18.07
C GLN A 61 -9.63 -26.72 -18.78
N ASP A 62 -9.95 -27.42 -19.88
CA ASP A 62 -11.19 -27.37 -20.67
C ASP A 62 -12.49 -27.46 -19.80
N CYS A 63 -12.78 -26.40 -19.05
CA CYS A 63 -13.68 -26.42 -17.90
C CYS A 63 -14.87 -25.50 -18.18
N THR A 64 -16.03 -26.13 -18.28
CA THR A 64 -17.39 -25.56 -18.19
C THR A 64 -17.71 -24.97 -16.81
N LYS A 65 -16.75 -24.30 -16.15
CA LYS A 65 -16.97 -23.59 -14.89
C LYS A 65 -17.13 -22.10 -15.17
N ASP A 66 -18.16 -21.52 -14.59
CA ASP A 66 -18.42 -20.07 -14.61
C ASP A 66 -17.16 -19.30 -14.16
N PRO A 67 -16.57 -18.44 -15.02
CA PRO A 67 -15.40 -17.63 -14.67
C PRO A 67 -15.59 -16.84 -13.37
N LEU A 68 -16.83 -16.43 -13.07
CA LEU A 68 -17.16 -15.69 -11.85
C LEU A 68 -17.04 -16.56 -10.59
N ALA A 69 -17.30 -17.86 -10.69
CA ALA A 69 -17.13 -18.80 -9.60
C ALA A 69 -15.64 -19.03 -9.30
N SER A 70 -14.81 -19.14 -10.34
CA SER A 70 -13.35 -19.26 -10.23
C SER A 70 -12.71 -18.01 -9.61
N VAL A 71 -13.22 -16.81 -9.95
CA VAL A 71 -12.77 -15.55 -9.31
C VAL A 71 -13.16 -15.49 -7.84
N LYS A 72 -14.40 -15.86 -7.48
CA LYS A 72 -14.82 -15.93 -6.08
C LYS A 72 -13.97 -16.89 -5.28
N GLU A 73 -13.64 -18.05 -5.84
CA GLU A 73 -12.74 -19.03 -5.21
C GLU A 73 -11.31 -18.50 -5.08
N ALA A 74 -10.77 -17.83 -6.09
CA ALA A 74 -9.44 -17.22 -6.04
C ALA A 74 -9.32 -16.12 -4.98
N ILE A 75 -10.31 -15.23 -4.90
CA ILE A 75 -10.37 -14.16 -3.88
C ILE A 75 -10.54 -14.77 -2.48
N SER A 76 -11.34 -15.83 -2.35
CA SER A 76 -11.56 -16.51 -1.06
C SER A 76 -10.33 -17.32 -0.62
N GLY A 77 -9.65 -17.99 -1.54
CA GLY A 77 -8.43 -18.78 -1.28
C GLY A 77 -7.19 -17.92 -1.02
N SER A 78 -7.09 -16.74 -1.65
CA SER A 78 -6.07 -15.72 -1.34
C SER A 78 -6.22 -15.19 0.09
N LEU A 79 -7.43 -15.26 0.66
CA LEU A 79 -7.67 -14.96 2.07
C LEU A 79 -7.17 -16.09 3.00
N GLU A 80 -7.21 -17.34 2.55
CA GLU A 80 -6.79 -18.52 3.32
C GLU A 80 -5.27 -18.73 3.34
N PHE A 81 -4.55 -18.33 2.27
CA PHE A 81 -3.08 -18.43 2.22
C PHE A 81 -2.35 -17.41 3.13
N MET A 82 -3.07 -16.48 3.75
CA MET A 82 -2.54 -15.61 4.80
C MET A 82 -2.53 -16.30 6.17
N THR A 83 -1.73 -17.35 6.33
CA THR A 83 -1.47 -17.97 7.65
C THR A 83 -0.69 -17.06 8.60
N SER A 84 -0.36 -15.82 8.21
CA SER A 84 0.06 -14.76 9.11
C SER A 84 -1.13 -13.97 9.66
N ARG A 85 -1.95 -14.65 10.49
CA ARG A 85 -3.15 -14.11 11.17
C ARG A 85 -4.22 -13.62 10.19
N ALA A 86 -5.48 -13.83 10.52
CA ALA A 86 -6.56 -13.07 9.91
C ALA A 86 -6.31 -11.58 10.23
N ALA A 87 -5.51 -10.90 9.42
CA ALA A 87 -5.34 -9.47 9.47
C ALA A 87 -6.66 -8.91 8.97
N TYR A 88 -7.57 -8.69 9.92
CA TYR A 88 -8.62 -7.70 9.78
C TYR A 88 -7.92 -6.46 9.24
N THR A 89 -7.98 -6.26 7.93
CA THR A 89 -7.41 -5.07 7.32
C THR A 89 -8.48 -4.04 7.58
N ASP A 90 -8.38 -3.39 8.73
CA ASP A 90 -9.19 -2.23 9.03
C ASP A 90 -8.98 -1.27 7.85
N VAL A 91 -10.02 -1.09 7.04
CA VAL A 91 -10.05 -0.03 6.03
C VAL A 91 -10.23 1.23 6.85
N SER A 92 -9.11 1.68 7.40
CA SER A 92 -9.11 2.82 8.30
C SER A 92 -9.63 4.02 7.54
N THR A 93 -10.69 4.63 8.06
CA THR A 93 -11.19 5.93 7.59
C THR A 93 -10.26 7.07 7.98
N ALA A 94 -9.18 6.79 8.74
CA ALA A 94 -8.19 7.76 9.15
C ALA A 94 -7.38 8.33 7.97
N PHE A 95 -7.38 7.66 6.81
CA PHE A 95 -6.66 8.11 5.62
C PHE A 95 -7.56 8.08 4.38
N PRO A 96 -7.40 9.06 3.47
CA PRO A 96 -8.14 9.05 2.22
C PRO A 96 -7.70 7.89 1.33
N LEU A 97 -8.67 7.16 0.78
CA LEU A 97 -8.41 6.16 -0.26
C LEU A 97 -7.72 6.80 -1.47
N PRO A 98 -6.80 6.10 -2.15
CA PRO A 98 -6.20 6.61 -3.37
C PRO A 98 -7.25 6.67 -4.49
N THR A 99 -7.20 7.73 -5.28
CA THR A 99 -8.00 7.88 -6.50
C THR A 99 -7.50 6.92 -7.59
N ALA A 100 -8.34 6.63 -8.60
CA ALA A 100 -7.93 5.85 -9.78
C ALA A 100 -6.71 6.46 -10.50
N LEU A 101 -6.62 7.80 -10.54
CA LEU A 101 -5.46 8.49 -11.08
C LEU A 101 -4.19 8.25 -10.24
N GLU A 102 -4.30 8.27 -8.92
CA GLU A 102 -3.15 7.98 -8.05
C GLU A 102 -2.69 6.52 -8.18
N ILE A 103 -3.65 5.58 -8.22
CA ILE A 103 -3.38 4.15 -8.44
C ILE A 103 -2.60 3.95 -9.74
N SER A 104 -3.11 4.50 -10.84
CA SER A 104 -2.47 4.38 -12.16
C SER A 104 -1.11 5.08 -12.21
N GLN A 105 -0.94 6.19 -11.50
CA GLN A 105 0.38 6.83 -11.34
C GLN A 105 1.37 5.93 -10.59
N PHE A 106 0.94 5.22 -9.54
CA PHE A 106 1.82 4.35 -8.76
C PHE A 106 2.33 3.15 -9.56
N ILE A 107 1.47 2.56 -10.41
CA ILE A 107 1.78 1.32 -11.14
C ILE A 107 2.14 1.53 -12.61
N GLY A 108 1.85 2.70 -13.17
CA GLY A 108 2.14 3.07 -14.56
C GLY A 108 1.12 2.60 -15.59
N PHE A 109 -0.03 2.07 -15.16
CA PHE A 109 -1.12 1.61 -16.03
C PHE A 109 -2.46 1.64 -15.30
N ASP A 110 -3.56 1.45 -16.02
CA ASP A 110 -4.90 1.34 -15.43
C ASP A 110 -5.26 -0.13 -15.18
N ILE A 111 -5.66 -0.45 -13.95
CA ILE A 111 -6.04 -1.82 -13.54
C ILE A 111 -7.26 -2.29 -14.33
N GLU A 112 -8.25 -1.42 -14.53
CA GLU A 112 -9.50 -1.78 -15.20
C GLU A 112 -9.23 -2.17 -16.66
N VAL A 113 -8.39 -1.40 -17.35
CA VAL A 113 -7.99 -1.67 -18.74
C VAL A 113 -7.20 -2.98 -18.86
N VAL A 114 -6.34 -3.28 -17.88
CA VAL A 114 -5.54 -4.53 -17.89
C VAL A 114 -6.42 -5.76 -17.67
N LEU A 115 -7.48 -5.66 -16.86
CA LEU A 115 -8.40 -6.75 -16.59
C LEU A 115 -9.41 -6.99 -17.72
N ASP A 116 -9.73 -5.96 -18.52
CA ASP A 116 -10.70 -6.03 -19.63
C ASP A 116 -10.10 -6.54 -20.97
N GLN A 117 -8.82 -6.95 -20.97
CA GLN A 117 -8.09 -7.41 -22.17
C GLN A 117 -7.81 -8.92 -22.13
N PRO A 118 -8.76 -9.78 -22.57
CA PRO A 118 -8.65 -11.23 -22.49
C PRO A 118 -7.59 -11.81 -23.44
N GLU A 119 -7.21 -11.11 -24.51
CA GLU A 119 -6.23 -11.61 -25.49
C GLU A 119 -4.76 -11.52 -25.02
N ASN A 120 -4.49 -10.82 -23.91
CA ASN A 120 -3.13 -10.50 -23.45
C ASN A 120 -2.86 -10.93 -21.99
N ILE A 121 -3.56 -11.95 -21.48
CA ILE A 121 -3.56 -12.31 -20.06
C ILE A 121 -2.17 -12.57 -19.50
N GLN A 122 -1.31 -13.32 -20.21
CA GLN A 122 0.06 -13.58 -19.74
C GLN A 122 0.89 -12.29 -19.61
N THR A 123 0.84 -11.44 -20.65
CA THR A 123 1.51 -10.13 -20.65
C THR A 123 0.99 -9.23 -19.53
N ASN A 124 -0.32 -9.26 -19.29
CA ASN A 124 -0.98 -8.48 -18.25
C ASN A 124 -0.64 -8.98 -16.85
N LEU A 125 -0.52 -10.30 -16.67
CA LEU A 125 -0.07 -10.92 -15.44
C LEU A 125 1.39 -10.53 -15.11
N ASP A 126 2.27 -10.54 -16.10
CA ASP A 126 3.68 -10.15 -15.91
C ASP A 126 3.81 -8.67 -15.52
N LYS A 127 3.01 -7.79 -16.15
CA LYS A 127 2.91 -6.37 -15.77
C LYS A 127 2.42 -6.19 -14.34
N MET A 128 1.36 -6.90 -13.95
CA MET A 128 0.80 -6.84 -12.60
C MET A 128 1.80 -7.35 -11.56
N LYS A 129 2.53 -8.44 -11.84
CA LYS A 129 3.59 -8.96 -10.96
C LYS A 129 4.74 -7.95 -10.80
N ALA A 130 5.16 -7.30 -11.88
CA ALA A 130 6.17 -6.24 -11.80
C ALA A 130 5.70 -5.05 -10.95
N ALA A 131 4.43 -4.65 -11.09
CA ALA A 131 3.83 -3.59 -10.26
C ALA A 131 3.76 -3.99 -8.78
N GLU A 132 3.39 -5.24 -8.45
CA GLU A 132 3.37 -5.73 -7.07
C GLU A 132 4.76 -5.59 -6.42
N VAL A 133 5.81 -6.02 -7.14
CA VAL A 133 7.19 -5.95 -6.65
C VAL A 133 7.62 -4.50 -6.41
N LEU A 134 7.24 -3.59 -7.31
CA LEU A 134 7.50 -2.16 -7.17
C LEU A 134 6.81 -1.57 -5.95
N LEU A 135 5.51 -1.83 -5.76
CA LEU A 135 4.74 -1.36 -4.62
C LEU A 135 5.26 -1.95 -3.31
N SER A 136 5.63 -3.23 -3.30
CA SER A 136 6.26 -3.92 -2.17
C SER A 136 7.60 -3.27 -1.78
N ARG A 137 8.36 -2.75 -2.75
CA ARG A 137 9.57 -1.96 -2.48
C ARG A 137 9.21 -0.61 -1.86
N TYR A 138 8.32 0.17 -2.48
CA TYR A 138 7.89 1.46 -1.94
C TYR A 138 7.37 1.36 -0.52
N ARG A 139 6.53 0.36 -0.23
CA ARG A 139 6.01 0.09 1.13
C ARG A 139 7.13 -0.12 2.14
N ARG A 140 8.13 -0.95 1.81
CA ARG A 140 9.28 -1.20 2.70
C ARG A 140 10.09 0.05 2.96
N ASP A 141 10.33 0.85 1.93
CA ASP A 141 11.09 2.09 2.08
C ASP A 141 10.31 3.15 2.88
N LEU A 142 8.99 3.24 2.69
CA LEU A 142 8.10 4.06 3.52
C LEU A 142 8.10 3.61 4.99
N HIS A 143 8.06 2.31 5.28
CA HIS A 143 8.15 1.80 6.65
C HIS A 143 9.44 2.23 7.33
N LYS A 144 10.59 2.17 6.64
CA LYS A 144 11.86 2.68 7.20
C LYS A 144 11.78 4.16 7.57
N VAL A 145 11.14 4.97 6.72
CA VAL A 145 10.95 6.41 6.97
C VAL A 145 10.05 6.63 8.17
N ILE A 146 8.89 5.96 8.21
CA ILE A 146 7.93 6.04 9.33
C ILE A 146 8.58 5.63 10.64
N ASP A 147 9.33 4.52 10.65
CA ASP A 147 10.02 4.00 11.83
C ASP A 147 11.10 4.97 12.32
N ALA A 148 11.89 5.57 11.41
CA ALA A 148 12.88 6.58 11.77
C ALA A 148 12.23 7.83 12.39
N LEU A 149 11.12 8.31 11.82
CA LEU A 149 10.39 9.45 12.35
C LEU A 149 9.77 9.14 13.72
N ARG A 150 9.16 7.96 13.88
CA ARG A 150 8.62 7.48 15.17
C ARG A 150 9.70 7.36 16.22
N HIS A 151 10.86 6.83 15.86
CA HIS A 151 12.00 6.71 16.77
C HIS A 151 12.45 8.08 17.27
N GLU A 152 12.57 9.06 16.38
CA GLU A 152 12.93 10.43 16.76
C GLU A 152 11.87 11.09 17.67
N PHE A 153 10.57 10.84 17.41
CA PHE A 153 9.51 11.26 18.32
C PHE A 153 9.68 10.70 19.73
N VAL A 154 9.95 9.40 19.84
CA VAL A 154 10.16 8.73 21.12
C VAL A 154 11.39 9.31 21.85
N ILE A 155 12.48 9.58 21.14
CA ILE A 155 13.68 10.21 21.73
C ILE A 155 13.36 11.60 22.29
N ARG A 156 12.66 12.45 21.53
CA ARG A 156 12.32 13.82 21.96
C ARG A 156 11.36 13.83 23.12
N TYR A 157 10.43 12.88 23.13
CA TYR A 157 9.55 12.65 24.26
C TYR A 157 10.33 12.31 25.53
N GLN A 158 11.25 11.34 25.46
CA GLN A 158 12.11 10.97 26.60
C GLN A 158 12.98 12.13 27.10
N ARG A 159 13.39 13.04 26.21
CA ARG A 159 14.16 14.24 26.55
C ARG A 159 13.32 15.40 27.09
N GLY A 160 12.00 15.25 27.20
CA GLY A 160 11.08 16.30 27.65
C GLY A 160 10.95 17.46 26.66
N GLN A 161 11.33 17.26 25.39
CA GLN A 161 11.24 18.27 24.33
C GLN A 161 9.84 18.31 23.68
N ILE A 162 8.99 17.32 23.96
CA ILE A 162 7.60 17.22 23.52
C ILE A 162 6.76 16.80 24.73
N ASN A 163 5.70 17.56 25.04
CA ASN A 163 4.76 17.23 26.11
C ASN A 163 3.65 16.29 25.64
N VAL A 164 3.20 15.40 26.54
CA VAL A 164 2.11 14.44 26.34
C VAL A 164 0.81 15.10 25.88
N ASP A 165 0.51 16.30 26.40
CA ASP A 165 -0.74 17.01 26.09
C ASP A 165 -0.89 17.29 24.58
N GLN A 166 0.22 17.53 23.89
CA GLN A 166 0.24 17.73 22.43
C GLN A 166 -0.05 16.44 21.63
N ILE A 167 -0.07 15.26 22.27
CA ILE A 167 -0.44 13.97 21.68
C ILE A 167 -1.96 13.75 21.78
N PHE A 168 -2.64 14.41 22.72
CA PHE A 168 -4.07 14.23 22.97
C PHE A 168 -4.96 15.32 22.34
N ASP A 169 -4.42 16.49 22.01
CA ASP A 169 -5.17 17.63 21.42
C ASP A 169 -5.91 17.33 20.09
N HIS A 170 -5.70 16.17 19.48
CA HIS A 170 -6.31 15.76 18.20
C HIS A 170 -7.21 14.52 18.30
N LEU A 171 -7.47 14.00 19.51
CA LEU A 171 -8.51 12.99 19.73
C LEU A 171 -9.88 13.62 20.05
N ASP A 172 -9.95 14.94 20.24
CA ASP A 172 -11.19 15.67 20.55
C ASP A 172 -11.90 16.27 19.33
N THR A 173 -11.53 15.86 18.11
CA THR A 173 -12.25 16.23 16.89
C THR A 173 -12.78 14.99 16.17
N VAL A 174 -13.75 14.33 16.80
CA VAL A 174 -14.63 13.32 16.17
C VAL A 174 -16.06 13.84 16.23
#